data_AF-A0AAE0UEY5-F1
#
_entry.id   AF-A0AAE0UEY5-F1
#
_cell.length_a   1.000
_cell.length_b   1.000
_cell.length_c   1.000
_cell.angle_alpha   90.00
_cell.angle_beta   90.00
_cell.angle_gamma   90.00
#
_symmetry.space_group_name_H-M   'P 1'
#
loop_
_entity.id
_entity.type
_entity.pdbx_description
1 polymer ?
#
loop_
_entity_poly.entity_id
_entity_poly.type
_entity_poly.pdbx_seq_one_letter_code
_entity_poly.pdbx_strand_id
1 'polypeptide(L)'
;MSTTTSATGLDALNNLITSTLDLITRLETVVANITAENRSSSTPNPPSSTPATNPHPEINPLSLASDSATLLRAHATKLSLLIINEPFTPSAICTILRQLTSGPLPGLASAAQICVPAQYTSTISQDLGYRISLVLKETKALVQRVPTDGKALKDNGQKNKGKSVANTGTLWAACDELVAFAKRGFGGNLVKKAEELKDTVKDVMEELKEWGEETGSDEEDEEDDEEEEDEDVREVTQSLEAAKIADTQAMLDDLMNSSSYIPRDDPDKIRERLESCLRRLRLVTLLYQATAKRRFKNLPQAAPAEGSEIPKRLDEIMVLLKKIPERFGSLALAFYELDPEEIDKLMDQCFFDCFAVAELLIKPWDGEKDEFSEWVVKFQAEVKKA
;
A
#
# COMPACT_ATOMS: atom_id res chain seq x y z
N MET A 1 -14.14 29.37 -51.74
CA MET A 1 -12.81 29.49 -51.10
C MET A 1 -12.78 28.98 -49.64
N SER A 2 -13.78 28.24 -49.16
CA SER A 2 -13.88 27.86 -47.73
C SER A 2 -13.46 26.43 -47.40
N THR A 3 -13.00 25.63 -48.36
CA THR A 3 -12.65 24.21 -48.18
C THR A 3 -11.16 23.95 -47.95
N THR A 4 -10.28 24.88 -48.32
CA THR A 4 -8.82 24.69 -48.21
C THR A 4 -8.30 24.88 -46.79
N THR A 5 -8.93 25.77 -46.00
CA THR A 5 -8.51 26.08 -44.62
C THR A 5 -8.79 24.94 -43.63
N SER A 6 -9.80 24.09 -43.88
CA SER A 6 -10.12 22.97 -42.98
C SER A 6 -9.16 21.79 -43.13
N ALA A 7 -8.64 21.55 -44.35
CA ALA A 7 -7.70 20.46 -44.62
C ALA A 7 -6.35 20.70 -43.92
N THR A 8 -5.78 21.91 -44.05
CA THR A 8 -4.51 22.28 -43.42
C THR A 8 -4.59 22.28 -41.89
N GLY A 9 -5.75 22.68 -41.33
CA GLY A 9 -5.98 22.63 -39.88
C GLY A 9 -6.06 21.21 -39.32
N LEU A 10 -6.60 20.27 -40.10
CA LEU A 10 -6.70 18.86 -39.72
C LEU A 10 -5.35 18.15 -39.79
N ASP A 11 -4.55 18.42 -40.83
CA ASP A 11 -3.18 17.88 -40.95
C ASP A 11 -2.30 18.36 -39.79
N ALA A 12 -2.41 19.65 -39.42
CA ALA A 12 -1.71 20.21 -38.27
C ALA A 12 -2.13 19.54 -36.95
N LEU A 13 -3.43 19.23 -36.78
CA LEU A 13 -3.93 18.50 -35.63
C LEU A 13 -3.36 17.07 -35.58
N ASN A 14 -3.41 16.33 -36.70
CA ASN A 14 -2.92 14.96 -36.77
C ASN A 14 -1.43 14.87 -36.45
N ASN A 15 -0.60 15.77 -36.99
CA ASN A 15 0.82 15.85 -36.68
C ASN A 15 1.08 16.14 -35.20
N LEU A 16 0.27 17.02 -34.59
CA LEU A 16 0.39 17.37 -33.18
C LEU A 16 -0.07 16.24 -32.26
N ILE A 17 -1.12 15.48 -32.63
CA ILE A 17 -1.53 14.26 -31.91
C ILE A 17 -0.36 13.28 -31.88
N THR A 18 0.21 12.95 -33.03
CA THR A 18 1.36 12.03 -33.12
C THR A 18 2.53 12.52 -32.26
N SER A 19 2.92 13.79 -32.41
CA SER A 19 4.01 14.38 -31.62
C SER A 19 3.75 14.34 -30.11
N THR A 20 2.49 14.57 -29.69
CA THR A 20 2.09 14.51 -28.29
C THR A 20 2.17 13.08 -27.75
N LEU A 21 1.70 12.09 -28.52
CA LEU A 21 1.78 10.68 -28.16
C LEU A 21 3.23 10.19 -28.04
N ASP A 22 4.10 10.62 -28.96
CA ASP A 22 5.52 10.32 -28.92
C ASP A 22 6.18 10.93 -27.67
N LEU A 23 5.86 12.18 -27.35
CA LEU A 23 6.34 12.82 -26.13
C LEU A 23 5.88 12.04 -24.89
N ILE A 24 4.59 11.73 -24.76
CA ILE A 24 4.07 10.97 -23.62
C ILE A 24 4.80 9.63 -23.49
N THR A 25 4.99 8.91 -24.60
CA THR A 25 5.71 7.61 -24.59
C THR A 25 7.16 7.74 -24.11
N ARG A 26 7.85 8.81 -24.51
CA ARG A 26 9.21 9.10 -24.01
C ARG A 26 9.20 9.41 -22.52
N LEU A 27 8.24 10.22 -22.05
CA LEU A 27 8.11 10.56 -20.63
C LEU A 27 7.75 9.33 -19.78
N GLU A 28 6.86 8.45 -20.25
CA GLU A 28 6.57 7.15 -19.64
C GLU A 28 7.85 6.34 -19.45
N THR A 29 8.68 6.26 -20.49
CA THR A 29 9.96 5.54 -20.46
C THR A 29 10.93 6.16 -19.46
N VAL A 30 11.06 7.48 -19.45
CA VAL A 30 11.94 8.20 -18.52
C VAL A 30 11.51 7.96 -17.08
N VAL A 31 10.22 8.11 -16.77
CA VAL A 31 9.70 7.90 -15.40
C VAL A 31 9.86 6.43 -14.99
N ALA A 32 9.62 5.48 -15.89
CA ALA A 32 9.83 4.06 -15.62
C ALA A 32 11.29 3.74 -15.31
N ASN A 33 12.24 4.31 -16.06
CA ASN A 33 13.68 4.13 -15.82
C ASN A 33 14.09 4.71 -14.46
N ILE A 34 13.68 5.94 -14.15
CA ILE A 34 13.95 6.57 -12.84
C ILE A 34 13.38 5.70 -11.71
N THR A 35 12.17 5.20 -11.87
CA THR A 35 11.51 4.36 -10.87
C THR A 35 12.24 3.01 -10.68
N ALA A 36 12.76 2.42 -11.76
CA ALA A 36 13.53 1.18 -11.73
C ALA A 36 14.94 1.37 -11.13
N GLU A 37 15.60 2.48 -11.43
CA GLU A 37 16.88 2.87 -10.84
C GLU A 37 16.74 3.05 -9.32
N ASN A 38 15.70 3.78 -8.89
CA ASN A 38 15.35 3.98 -7.48
C ASN A 38 14.95 2.69 -6.76
N ARG A 39 14.56 1.64 -7.50
CA ARG A 39 14.34 0.31 -6.93
C ARG A 39 15.65 -0.44 -6.72
N SER A 40 16.58 -0.31 -7.65
CA SER A 40 17.85 -1.05 -7.64
C SER A 40 18.84 -0.54 -6.58
N SER A 41 18.76 0.75 -6.23
CA SER A 41 19.57 1.38 -5.18
C SER A 41 19.27 0.89 -3.75
N SER A 42 18.31 -0.03 -3.57
CA SER A 42 17.97 -0.64 -2.29
C SER A 42 18.83 -1.87 -1.92
N THR A 43 19.84 -2.21 -2.73
CA THR A 43 20.81 -3.28 -2.43
C THR A 43 22.15 -2.70 -1.92
N PRO A 44 22.75 -3.27 -0.85
CA PRO A 44 24.00 -2.77 -0.29
C PRO A 44 25.18 -3.22 -1.16
N ASN A 45 25.60 -2.39 -2.11
CA ASN A 45 26.83 -2.58 -2.90
C ASN A 45 27.78 -1.37 -2.72
N PRO A 46 29.10 -1.54 -2.93
CA PRO A 46 30.14 -0.63 -2.44
C PRO A 46 30.11 0.76 -3.09
N PRO A 47 30.73 1.79 -2.45
CA PRO A 47 30.50 3.18 -2.77
C PRO A 47 31.29 3.58 -4.02
N SER A 48 30.63 3.71 -5.17
CA SER A 48 31.25 4.35 -6.34
C SER A 48 30.30 5.27 -7.13
N SER A 49 29.11 5.53 -6.60
CA SER A 49 28.22 6.57 -7.14
C SER A 49 28.02 7.64 -6.07
N THR A 50 28.44 8.87 -6.38
CA THR A 50 27.96 10.07 -5.69
C THR A 50 26.45 9.94 -5.47
N PRO A 51 25.94 10.20 -4.25
CA PRO A 51 24.50 10.15 -4.00
C PRO A 51 23.81 11.07 -5.01
N ALA A 52 22.75 10.58 -5.64
CA ALA A 52 21.94 11.43 -6.50
C ALA A 52 21.46 12.62 -5.66
N THR A 53 21.86 13.82 -6.07
CA THR A 53 21.46 15.08 -5.45
C THR A 53 20.26 15.61 -6.22
N ASN A 54 19.27 16.18 -5.50
CA ASN A 54 18.19 16.90 -6.15
C ASN A 54 18.80 18.12 -6.88
N PRO A 55 18.71 18.19 -8.23
CA PRO A 55 19.29 19.30 -8.98
C PRO A 55 18.59 20.66 -8.71
N HIS A 56 17.40 20.64 -8.10
CA HIS A 56 16.56 21.80 -7.81
C HIS A 56 15.98 21.72 -6.38
N PRO A 57 16.79 22.02 -5.34
CA PRO A 57 16.36 21.91 -3.94
C PRO A 57 15.23 22.87 -3.56
N GLU A 58 15.03 23.94 -4.32
CA GLU A 58 13.94 24.91 -4.15
C GLU A 58 12.57 24.38 -4.61
N ILE A 59 12.55 23.33 -5.45
CA ILE A 59 11.31 22.80 -6.02
C ILE A 59 10.87 21.56 -5.24
N ASN A 60 9.67 21.63 -4.65
CA ASN A 60 9.07 20.47 -4.02
C ASN A 60 8.45 19.53 -5.09
N PRO A 61 8.94 18.27 -5.24
CA PRO A 61 8.41 17.31 -6.21
C PRO A 61 6.93 17.01 -6.03
N LEU A 62 6.46 16.88 -4.79
CA LEU A 62 5.06 16.55 -4.51
C LEU A 62 4.14 17.71 -4.92
N SER A 63 4.52 18.95 -4.60
CA SER A 63 3.79 20.14 -5.05
C SER A 63 3.77 20.24 -6.58
N LEU A 64 4.93 20.06 -7.23
CA LEU A 64 5.02 20.09 -8.70
C LEU A 64 4.15 19.01 -9.36
N ALA A 65 4.14 17.80 -8.81
CA ALA A 65 3.28 16.72 -9.28
C ALA A 65 1.79 17.04 -9.09
N SER A 66 1.40 17.59 -7.93
CA SER A 66 0.02 18.01 -7.63
C SER A 66 -0.46 19.09 -8.60
N ASP A 67 0.33 20.13 -8.81
CA ASP A 67 -0.02 21.25 -9.68
C ASP A 67 -0.12 20.80 -11.14
N SER A 68 0.84 19.99 -11.59
CA SER A 68 0.83 19.39 -12.93
C SER A 68 -0.39 18.50 -13.14
N ALA A 69 -0.74 17.65 -12.17
CA ALA A 69 -1.91 16.78 -12.24
C ALA A 69 -3.23 17.59 -12.25
N THR A 70 -3.30 18.66 -11.45
CA THR A 70 -4.48 19.55 -11.40
C THR A 70 -4.70 20.25 -12.74
N LEU A 71 -3.63 20.79 -13.33
CA LEU A 71 -3.67 21.40 -14.66
C LEU A 71 -4.05 20.37 -15.74
N LEU A 72 -3.44 19.18 -15.69
CA LEU A 72 -3.72 18.11 -16.64
C LEU A 72 -5.19 17.68 -16.59
N ARG A 73 -5.75 17.52 -15.39
CA ARG A 73 -7.18 17.23 -15.19
C ARG A 73 -8.07 18.30 -15.82
N ALA A 74 -7.74 19.58 -15.65
CA ALA A 74 -8.49 20.68 -16.27
C ALA A 74 -8.41 20.65 -17.82
N HIS A 75 -7.23 20.36 -18.37
CA HIS A 75 -7.05 20.18 -19.81
C HIS A 75 -7.77 18.94 -20.35
N ALA A 76 -7.79 17.84 -19.60
CA ALA A 76 -8.52 16.62 -19.95
C ALA A 76 -10.02 16.88 -20.09
N THR A 77 -10.62 17.63 -19.16
CA THR A 77 -12.03 18.04 -19.24
C THR A 77 -12.30 18.86 -20.51
N LYS A 78 -11.46 19.87 -20.78
CA LYS A 78 -11.60 20.69 -21.99
C LYS A 78 -11.46 19.85 -23.26
N LEU A 79 -10.46 18.97 -23.31
CA LEU A 79 -10.21 18.09 -24.45
C LEU A 79 -11.39 17.15 -24.67
N SER A 80 -11.89 16.49 -23.61
CA SER A 80 -13.04 15.59 -23.70
C SER A 80 -14.29 16.31 -24.22
N LEU A 81 -14.53 17.56 -23.80
CA LEU A 81 -15.67 18.33 -24.30
C LEU A 81 -15.52 18.72 -25.77
N LEU A 82 -14.31 19.05 -26.21
CA LEU A 82 -14.04 19.42 -27.61
C LEU A 82 -14.16 18.24 -28.58
N ILE A 83 -13.83 17.02 -28.15
CA ILE A 83 -13.89 15.84 -29.04
C ILE A 83 -15.31 15.26 -29.17
N ILE A 84 -16.21 15.52 -28.22
CA ILE A 84 -17.58 14.97 -28.24
C ILE A 84 -18.64 15.95 -28.76
N ASN A 85 -18.37 17.26 -28.74
CA ASN A 85 -19.35 18.28 -29.11
C ASN A 85 -19.14 18.78 -30.54
N GLU A 86 -20.25 19.12 -31.21
CA GLU A 86 -20.25 19.85 -32.47
C GLU A 86 -20.42 21.37 -32.21
N PRO A 87 -19.76 22.25 -32.97
CA PRO A 87 -18.87 21.96 -34.10
C PRO A 87 -17.47 21.48 -33.66
N PHE A 88 -16.93 20.49 -34.37
CA PHE A 88 -15.56 20.04 -34.15
C PHE A 88 -14.57 21.17 -34.47
N THR A 89 -13.72 21.50 -33.51
CA THR A 89 -12.83 22.67 -33.58
C THR A 89 -11.36 22.26 -33.45
N PRO A 90 -10.70 21.86 -34.57
CA PRO A 90 -9.31 21.39 -34.56
C PRO A 90 -8.32 22.37 -33.92
N SER A 91 -8.49 23.67 -34.17
CA SER A 91 -7.60 24.72 -33.63
C SER A 91 -7.65 24.84 -32.10
N ALA A 92 -8.82 24.63 -31.50
CA ALA A 92 -8.98 24.61 -30.05
C ALA A 92 -8.31 23.38 -29.44
N ILE A 93 -8.46 22.21 -30.08
CA ILE A 93 -7.79 20.98 -29.66
C ILE A 93 -6.27 21.14 -29.76
N CYS A 94 -5.76 21.71 -30.85
CA CYS A 94 -4.33 22.00 -30.99
C CYS A 94 -3.80 22.88 -29.86
N THR A 95 -4.57 23.88 -29.43
CA THR A 95 -4.20 24.74 -28.30
C THR A 95 -4.05 23.93 -27.01
N ILE A 96 -5.01 23.04 -26.72
CA ILE A 96 -4.94 22.19 -25.52
C ILE A 96 -3.76 21.21 -25.59
N LEU A 97 -3.53 20.56 -26.73
CA LEU A 97 -2.39 19.66 -26.91
C LEU A 97 -1.06 20.38 -26.72
N ARG A 98 -0.89 21.58 -27.27
CA ARG A 98 0.31 22.40 -27.05
C ARG A 98 0.50 22.72 -25.56
N GLN A 99 -0.56 23.15 -24.87
CA GLN A 99 -0.51 23.45 -23.44
C GLN A 99 -0.11 22.23 -22.62
N LEU A 100 -0.63 21.04 -22.94
CA LEU A 100 -0.21 19.78 -22.30
C LEU A 100 1.28 19.52 -22.52
N THR A 101 1.77 19.64 -23.75
CA THR A 101 3.17 19.35 -24.12
C THR A 101 4.18 20.34 -23.54
N SER A 102 3.79 21.60 -23.31
CA SER A 102 4.69 22.64 -22.80
C SER A 102 4.65 22.82 -21.28
N GLY A 103 3.69 22.18 -20.60
CA GLY A 103 3.42 22.42 -19.19
C GLY A 103 3.34 21.14 -18.37
N PRO A 104 2.13 20.62 -18.09
CA PRO A 104 1.93 19.58 -17.09
C PRO A 104 2.61 18.24 -17.43
N LEU A 105 2.77 17.89 -18.72
CA LEU A 105 3.45 16.64 -19.09
C LEU A 105 4.95 16.66 -18.69
N PRO A 106 5.77 17.63 -19.14
CA PRO A 106 7.13 17.81 -18.61
C PRO A 106 7.19 18.00 -17.10
N GLY A 107 6.22 18.71 -16.51
CA GLY A 107 6.15 18.96 -15.07
C GLY A 107 6.05 17.67 -14.25
N LEU A 108 5.23 16.71 -14.69
CA LEU A 108 5.15 15.38 -14.07
C LEU A 108 6.47 14.62 -14.14
N ALA A 109 7.11 14.56 -15.31
CA ALA A 109 8.39 13.86 -15.44
C ALA A 109 9.50 14.53 -14.60
N SER A 110 9.51 15.87 -14.54
CA SER A 110 10.44 16.64 -13.71
C SER A 110 10.21 16.35 -12.22
N ALA A 111 8.95 16.23 -11.78
CA ALA A 111 8.63 15.86 -10.40
C ALA A 111 9.17 14.47 -10.03
N ALA A 112 9.09 13.50 -10.95
CA ALA A 112 9.70 12.19 -10.74
C ALA A 112 11.23 12.27 -10.65
N GLN A 113 11.87 13.07 -11.51
CA GLN A 113 13.32 13.23 -11.56
C GLN A 113 13.91 13.88 -10.31
N ILE A 114 13.24 14.88 -9.74
CA ILE A 114 13.72 15.59 -8.55
C ILE A 114 13.32 14.91 -7.23
N CYS A 115 12.43 13.91 -7.26
CA CYS A 115 12.05 13.11 -6.09
C CYS A 115 13.08 12.00 -5.83
N VAL A 116 14.23 12.38 -5.28
CA VAL A 116 15.36 11.47 -5.11
C VAL A 116 15.21 10.62 -3.83
N PRO A 117 15.47 9.30 -3.86
CA PRO A 117 15.38 8.42 -2.68
C PRO A 117 16.20 8.88 -1.49
N ALA A 118 17.39 9.45 -1.74
CA ALA A 118 18.28 9.94 -0.69
C ALA A 118 17.64 11.05 0.18
N GLN A 119 16.64 11.75 -0.35
CA GLN A 119 15.91 12.81 0.35
C GLN A 119 14.49 12.38 0.73
N TYR A 120 13.79 11.66 -0.15
CA TYR A 120 12.37 11.34 0.01
C TYR A 120 12.09 9.89 0.36
N THR A 121 13.08 9.02 0.54
CA THR A 121 12.97 7.54 0.62
C THR A 121 12.68 6.88 -0.74
N SER A 122 13.16 5.65 -0.88
CA SER A 122 12.89 4.78 -2.02
C SER A 122 11.40 4.47 -2.13
N THR A 123 10.71 4.28 -1.00
CA THR A 123 9.27 3.99 -1.00
C THR A 123 8.45 5.13 -1.63
N ILE A 124 8.73 6.39 -1.29
CA ILE A 124 7.93 7.53 -1.77
C ILE A 124 8.29 7.90 -3.20
N SER A 125 9.57 7.86 -3.57
CA SER A 125 10.00 8.09 -4.95
C SER A 125 9.40 7.06 -5.91
N GLN A 126 9.34 5.78 -5.50
CA GLN A 126 8.69 4.72 -6.27
C GLN A 126 7.17 4.92 -6.37
N ASP A 127 6.48 5.19 -5.25
CA ASP A 127 5.04 5.42 -5.25
C ASP A 127 4.65 6.64 -6.11
N LEU A 128 5.45 7.70 -6.06
CA LEU A 128 5.26 8.88 -6.91
C LEU A 128 5.44 8.54 -8.40
N GLY A 129 6.53 7.86 -8.75
CA GLY A 129 6.83 7.45 -10.13
C GLY A 129 5.75 6.54 -10.72
N TYR A 130 5.23 5.59 -9.93
CA TYR A 130 4.11 4.74 -10.32
C TYR A 130 2.86 5.55 -10.63
N ARG A 131 2.47 6.48 -9.75
CA ARG A 131 1.27 7.33 -9.94
C ARG A 131 1.42 8.26 -11.15
N ILE A 132 2.59 8.85 -11.35
CA ILE A 132 2.89 9.65 -12.53
C ILE A 132 2.77 8.80 -13.81
N SER A 133 3.31 7.59 -13.80
CA SER A 133 3.22 6.67 -14.94
C SER A 133 1.76 6.34 -15.29
N LEU A 134 0.91 6.16 -14.26
CA LEU A 134 -0.53 5.96 -14.46
C LEU A 134 -1.20 7.18 -15.10
N VAL A 135 -0.91 8.40 -14.61
CA VAL A 135 -1.45 9.64 -15.21
C VAL A 135 -1.02 9.80 -16.67
N LEU A 136 0.25 9.54 -16.98
CA LEU A 136 0.78 9.61 -18.35
C LEU A 136 0.07 8.59 -19.27
N LYS A 137 -0.10 7.35 -18.80
CA LYS A 137 -0.81 6.28 -19.52
C LYS A 137 -2.26 6.65 -19.83
N GLU A 138 -3.00 7.15 -18.85
CA GLU A 138 -4.39 7.55 -19.05
C GLU A 138 -4.50 8.81 -19.93
N THR A 139 -3.51 9.71 -19.86
CA THR A 139 -3.43 10.86 -20.78
C THR A 139 -3.21 10.43 -22.22
N LYS A 140 -2.30 9.47 -22.45
CA LYS A 140 -2.07 8.85 -23.76
C LYS A 140 -3.35 8.23 -24.30
N ALA A 141 -4.06 7.48 -23.47
CA ALA A 141 -5.32 6.86 -23.84
C ALA A 141 -6.39 7.89 -24.23
N LEU A 142 -6.47 9.04 -23.56
CA LEU A 142 -7.37 10.14 -23.93
C LEU A 142 -6.96 10.81 -25.25
N VAL A 143 -5.66 11.11 -25.44
CA VAL A 143 -5.15 11.75 -26.68
C VAL A 143 -5.37 10.85 -27.90
N GLN A 144 -5.24 9.53 -27.75
CA GLN A 144 -5.56 8.55 -28.80
C GLN A 144 -7.02 8.57 -29.26
N ARG A 145 -7.94 9.19 -28.49
CA ARG A 145 -9.35 9.32 -28.87
C ARG A 145 -9.68 10.59 -29.61
N VAL A 146 -8.73 11.49 -29.80
CA VAL A 146 -8.95 12.70 -30.60
C VAL A 146 -9.24 12.28 -32.05
N PRO A 147 -10.39 12.67 -32.62
CA PRO A 147 -10.75 12.32 -34.00
C PRO A 147 -9.77 12.90 -35.02
N THR A 148 -9.31 12.06 -35.95
CA THR A 148 -8.39 12.43 -37.04
C THR A 148 -9.11 12.76 -38.35
N ASP A 149 -10.43 12.50 -38.41
CA ASP A 149 -11.29 12.72 -39.59
C ASP A 149 -12.01 14.08 -39.57
N GLY A 150 -11.74 14.90 -38.55
CA GLY A 150 -12.32 16.23 -38.41
C GLY A 150 -13.77 16.23 -37.94
N LYS A 151 -14.30 15.09 -37.48
CA LYS A 151 -15.67 14.97 -36.99
C LYS A 151 -15.67 14.73 -35.49
N ALA A 152 -16.58 15.38 -34.78
CA ALA A 152 -16.80 15.06 -33.38
C ALA A 152 -17.19 13.57 -33.24
N LEU A 153 -16.84 12.97 -32.11
CA LEU A 153 -17.20 11.59 -31.81
C LEU A 153 -18.72 11.44 -31.80
N LYS A 154 -19.29 10.98 -32.92
CA LYS A 154 -20.74 10.82 -33.08
C LYS A 154 -21.29 9.68 -32.23
N ASP A 155 -22.52 9.89 -31.77
CA ASP A 155 -23.32 8.99 -30.95
C ASP A 155 -23.87 7.80 -31.78
N ASN A 156 -23.00 7.03 -32.44
CA ASN A 156 -23.40 5.80 -33.14
C ASN A 156 -23.56 4.62 -32.16
N GLY A 157 -24.24 4.88 -31.03
CA GLY A 157 -24.49 3.96 -29.94
C GLY A 157 -23.60 4.21 -28.73
N GLN A 158 -24.14 3.95 -27.53
CA GLN A 158 -23.55 4.10 -26.18
C GLN A 158 -22.08 3.65 -26.04
N LYS A 159 -21.54 2.84 -26.97
CA LYS A 159 -20.19 2.28 -26.92
C LYS A 159 -19.05 3.28 -27.11
N ASN A 160 -19.20 4.37 -27.89
CA ASN A 160 -18.06 5.29 -28.16
C ASN A 160 -18.06 6.53 -27.26
N LYS A 161 -19.22 7.15 -27.02
CA LYS A 161 -19.38 8.24 -26.05
C LYS A 161 -19.11 7.75 -24.63
N GLY A 162 -19.59 6.55 -24.27
CA GLY A 162 -19.31 5.91 -22.99
C GLY A 162 -17.81 5.63 -22.78
N LYS A 163 -17.08 5.23 -23.84
CA LYS A 163 -15.62 5.01 -23.75
C LYS A 163 -14.84 6.31 -23.60
N SER A 164 -15.16 7.37 -24.36
CA SER A 164 -14.45 8.67 -24.22
C SER A 164 -14.65 9.30 -22.85
N VAL A 165 -15.87 9.21 -22.30
CA VAL A 165 -16.18 9.69 -20.95
C VAL A 165 -15.51 8.80 -19.89
N ALA A 166 -15.47 7.48 -20.09
CA ALA A 166 -14.75 6.57 -19.20
C ALA A 166 -13.24 6.82 -19.17
N ASN A 167 -12.60 7.08 -20.31
CA ASN A 167 -11.19 7.47 -20.39
C ASN A 167 -10.91 8.80 -19.67
N THR A 168 -11.85 9.74 -19.73
CA THR A 168 -11.73 11.00 -19.01
C THR A 168 -11.89 10.79 -17.50
N GLY A 169 -12.83 9.95 -17.08
CA GLY A 169 -13.05 9.61 -15.67
C GLY A 169 -11.89 8.83 -15.03
N THR A 170 -11.29 7.89 -15.76
CA THR A 170 -10.09 7.15 -15.32
C THR A 170 -8.89 8.08 -15.19
N LEU A 171 -8.67 8.99 -16.14
CA LEU A 171 -7.65 10.03 -16.02
C LEU A 171 -7.92 10.97 -14.83
N TRP A 172 -9.17 11.36 -14.59
CA TRP A 172 -9.52 12.15 -13.41
C TRP A 172 -9.18 11.42 -12.11
N ALA A 173 -9.57 10.15 -11.98
CA ALA A 173 -9.23 9.33 -10.82
C ALA A 173 -7.71 9.26 -10.61
N ALA A 174 -6.94 9.01 -11.67
CA ALA A 174 -5.48 8.99 -11.59
C ALA A 174 -4.89 10.34 -11.16
N CYS A 175 -5.39 11.47 -11.68
CA CYS A 175 -4.97 12.80 -11.25
C CYS A 175 -5.36 13.09 -9.79
N ASP A 176 -6.58 12.78 -9.39
CA ASP A 176 -7.10 13.04 -8.05
C ASP A 176 -6.34 12.19 -7.01
N GLU A 177 -5.99 10.95 -7.34
CA GLU A 177 -5.12 10.11 -6.53
C GLU A 177 -3.71 10.67 -6.37
N LEU A 178 -3.10 11.18 -7.45
CA LEU A 178 -1.77 11.79 -7.41
C LEU A 178 -1.80 13.08 -6.57
N VAL A 179 -2.84 13.90 -6.71
CA VAL A 179 -3.03 15.11 -5.88
C VAL A 179 -3.23 14.73 -4.41
N ALA A 180 -4.03 13.71 -4.10
CA ALA A 180 -4.22 13.23 -2.74
C ALA A 180 -2.92 12.69 -2.12
N PHE A 181 -2.13 11.94 -2.90
CA PHE A 181 -0.79 11.49 -2.51
C PHE A 181 0.12 12.68 -2.19
N ALA A 182 0.20 13.67 -3.07
CA ALA A 182 1.03 14.86 -2.84
C ALA A 182 0.59 15.67 -1.61
N LYS A 183 -0.73 15.87 -1.43
CA LYS A 183 -1.29 16.61 -0.28
C LYS A 183 -1.03 15.93 1.07
N ARG A 184 -1.02 14.59 1.11
CA ARG A 184 -0.61 13.84 2.32
C ARG A 184 0.84 14.11 2.71
N GLY A 185 1.68 14.48 1.75
CA GLY A 185 3.09 14.74 1.98
C GLY A 185 3.88 13.48 2.30
N PHE A 186 5.19 13.65 2.47
CA PHE A 186 6.13 12.56 2.73
C PHE A 186 5.72 11.70 3.94
N GLY A 187 5.66 12.29 5.14
CA GLY A 187 5.33 11.57 6.37
C GLY A 187 3.92 10.99 6.37
N GLY A 188 2.93 11.71 5.82
CA GLY A 188 1.54 11.23 5.76
C GLY A 188 1.36 10.00 4.87
N ASN A 189 2.13 9.87 3.78
CA ASN A 189 2.11 8.66 2.97
C ASN A 189 2.76 7.46 3.67
N LEU A 190 3.82 7.68 4.46
CA LEU A 190 4.40 6.62 5.29
C LEU A 190 3.44 6.16 6.40
N VAL A 191 2.73 7.10 7.04
CA VAL A 191 1.64 6.78 7.99
C VAL A 191 0.59 5.91 7.32
N LYS A 192 0.11 6.32 6.14
CA LYS A 192 -0.91 5.56 5.40
C LYS A 192 -0.44 4.13 5.12
N LYS A 193 0.81 3.98 4.66
CA LYS A 193 1.37 2.67 4.32
C LYS A 193 1.57 1.78 5.54
N ALA A 194 1.97 2.35 6.68
CA ALA A 194 2.06 1.61 7.93
C ALA A 194 0.70 1.12 8.42
N GLU A 195 -0.35 1.94 8.32
CA GLU A 195 -1.72 1.52 8.69
C GLU A 195 -2.26 0.45 7.72
N GLU A 196 -2.02 0.57 6.40
CA GLU A 196 -2.38 -0.48 5.44
C GLU A 196 -1.71 -1.83 5.77
N LEU A 197 -0.42 -1.82 6.11
CA LEU A 197 0.29 -3.04 6.53
C LEU A 197 -0.21 -3.56 7.89
N LYS A 198 -0.57 -2.66 8.82
CA LYS A 198 -1.18 -3.04 10.09
C LYS A 198 -2.50 -3.78 9.87
N ASP A 199 -3.34 -3.25 8.99
CA ASP A 199 -4.64 -3.84 8.69
C ASP A 199 -4.44 -5.23 8.08
N THR A 200 -3.46 -5.43 7.19
CA THR A 200 -3.10 -6.78 6.70
C THR A 200 -2.66 -7.73 7.82
N VAL A 201 -1.86 -7.27 8.80
CA VAL A 201 -1.47 -8.12 9.95
C VAL A 201 -2.68 -8.44 10.83
N LYS A 202 -3.58 -7.48 11.01
CA LYS A 202 -4.81 -7.64 11.79
C LYS A 202 -5.74 -8.66 11.13
N ASP A 203 -5.89 -8.60 9.81
CA ASP A 203 -6.70 -9.56 9.05
C ASP A 203 -6.15 -10.99 9.21
N VAL A 204 -4.82 -11.19 9.09
CA VAL A 204 -4.19 -12.51 9.30
C VAL A 204 -4.35 -12.99 10.75
N MET A 205 -4.26 -12.08 11.73
CA MET A 205 -4.47 -12.43 13.14
C MET A 205 -5.92 -12.85 13.41
N GLU A 206 -6.90 -12.16 12.82
CA GLU A 206 -8.32 -12.52 12.93
C GLU A 206 -8.60 -13.85 12.25
N GLU A 207 -8.07 -14.08 11.04
CA GLU A 207 -8.16 -15.36 10.33
C GLU A 207 -7.57 -16.53 11.15
N LEU A 208 -6.39 -16.37 11.75
CA LEU A 208 -5.78 -17.40 12.59
C LEU A 208 -6.53 -17.63 13.90
N LYS A 209 -7.14 -16.58 14.46
CA LYS A 209 -7.96 -16.68 15.65
C LYS A 209 -9.24 -17.47 15.36
N GLU A 210 -9.96 -17.10 14.30
CA GLU A 210 -11.16 -17.81 13.85
C GLU A 210 -10.85 -19.28 13.55
N TRP A 211 -9.74 -19.55 12.84
CA TRP A 211 -9.28 -20.91 12.59
C TRP A 211 -9.02 -21.69 13.89
N GLY A 212 -8.42 -21.07 14.92
CA GLY A 212 -8.19 -21.69 16.21
C GLY A 212 -9.48 -21.99 16.99
N GLU A 213 -10.43 -21.06 16.99
CA GLU A 213 -11.72 -21.19 17.68
C GLU A 213 -12.59 -22.28 17.05
N GLU A 214 -12.57 -22.43 15.72
CA GLU A 214 -13.24 -23.54 15.01
C GLU A 214 -12.70 -24.93 15.39
N THR A 215 -11.51 -25.02 16.02
CA THR A 215 -10.94 -26.28 16.54
C THR A 215 -11.15 -26.50 18.04
N GLY A 216 -11.70 -25.52 18.73
CA GLY A 216 -11.98 -25.56 20.17
C GLY A 216 -13.46 -25.80 20.45
N SER A 217 -13.98 -27.00 20.14
CA SER A 217 -15.19 -27.47 20.81
C SER A 217 -14.79 -28.04 22.17
N ASP A 218 -14.59 -27.13 23.13
CA ASP A 218 -15.03 -27.34 24.50
C ASP A 218 -15.92 -26.14 24.83
N GLU A 219 -17.17 -26.44 25.16
CA GLU A 219 -18.16 -25.50 25.65
C GLU A 219 -17.67 -24.89 26.98
N GLU A 220 -16.92 -23.81 26.92
CA GLU A 220 -16.88 -22.80 27.98
C GLU A 220 -17.07 -21.44 27.32
N ASP A 221 -18.34 -21.06 27.18
CA ASP A 221 -18.75 -19.65 27.04
C ASP A 221 -18.13 -18.88 28.23
N GLU A 222 -16.98 -18.24 28.05
CA GLU A 222 -16.60 -17.10 28.88
C GLU A 222 -17.50 -15.93 28.47
N GLU A 223 -18.73 -15.96 28.98
CA GLU A 223 -19.53 -14.76 29.18
C GLU A 223 -18.73 -13.80 30.06
N ASP A 224 -18.35 -12.67 29.47
CA ASP A 224 -17.90 -11.48 30.16
C ASP A 224 -19.09 -10.97 30.99
N ASP A 225 -19.24 -11.43 32.24
CA ASP A 225 -20.13 -10.80 33.22
C ASP A 225 -19.64 -10.98 34.67
N GLU A 226 -19.84 -9.90 35.42
CA GLU A 226 -19.32 -9.60 36.74
C GLU A 226 -20.03 -10.39 37.88
N GLU A 227 -19.30 -10.58 39.00
CA GLU A 227 -19.77 -10.78 40.40
C GLU A 227 -20.18 -12.18 40.95
N GLU A 228 -19.34 -12.64 41.90
CA GLU A 228 -19.55 -13.21 43.25
C GLU A 228 -20.51 -14.39 43.61
N GLU A 229 -19.88 -15.33 44.36
CA GLU A 229 -20.31 -16.11 45.54
C GLU A 229 -21.18 -17.40 45.46
N ASP A 230 -20.49 -18.50 45.81
CA ASP A 230 -20.76 -19.52 46.85
C ASP A 230 -21.58 -20.83 46.63
N GLU A 231 -20.91 -21.89 47.13
CA GLU A 231 -21.33 -23.15 47.80
C GLU A 231 -22.17 -24.25 47.09
N ASP A 232 -21.42 -25.25 46.59
CA ASP A 232 -21.26 -26.61 47.13
C ASP A 232 -22.44 -27.65 47.21
N VAL A 233 -22.02 -28.88 46.90
CA VAL A 233 -22.48 -30.24 47.24
C VAL A 233 -23.75 -30.90 46.63
N ARG A 234 -23.52 -31.93 45.78
CA ARG A 234 -23.79 -33.40 45.98
C ARG A 234 -24.22 -34.09 44.68
N GLU A 235 -23.41 -34.98 44.11
CA GLU A 235 -23.10 -36.37 44.51
C GLU A 235 -24.05 -37.43 43.88
N VAL A 236 -23.48 -38.13 42.89
CA VAL A 236 -23.56 -39.59 42.61
C VAL A 236 -24.94 -40.20 42.36
N THR A 237 -25.17 -40.59 41.10
CA THR A 237 -25.68 -41.93 40.73
C THR A 237 -25.60 -42.14 39.21
N GLN A 238 -24.41 -42.39 38.63
CA GLN A 238 -24.34 -42.93 37.25
C GLN A 238 -22.98 -43.52 36.84
N SER A 239 -22.20 -44.04 37.80
CA SER A 239 -20.79 -44.45 37.59
C SER A 239 -20.57 -45.79 36.87
N LEU A 240 -21.58 -46.42 36.27
CA LEU A 240 -21.40 -47.69 35.54
C LEU A 240 -22.02 -47.73 34.13
N GLU A 241 -22.91 -46.81 33.78
CA GLU A 241 -23.34 -46.55 32.38
C GLU A 241 -22.51 -45.44 31.73
N ALA A 242 -21.94 -44.52 32.52
CA ALA A 242 -21.10 -43.43 32.04
C ALA A 242 -19.83 -43.90 31.31
N ALA A 243 -19.24 -45.05 31.65
CA ALA A 243 -18.01 -45.51 30.99
C ALA A 243 -18.24 -46.04 29.55
N LYS A 244 -19.43 -46.56 29.24
CA LYS A 244 -19.79 -46.97 27.87
C LYS A 244 -20.41 -45.82 27.08
N ILE A 245 -21.18 -44.95 27.75
CA ILE A 245 -21.71 -43.74 27.14
C ILE A 245 -20.56 -42.79 26.81
N ALA A 246 -19.59 -42.56 27.71
CA ALA A 246 -18.43 -41.72 27.44
C ALA A 246 -17.57 -42.23 26.29
N ASP A 247 -17.42 -43.55 26.12
CA ASP A 247 -16.63 -44.12 25.01
C ASP A 247 -17.39 -43.98 23.67
N THR A 248 -18.72 -44.16 23.67
CA THR A 248 -19.56 -43.90 22.49
C THR A 248 -19.77 -42.40 22.21
N GLN A 249 -19.81 -41.56 23.24
CA GLN A 249 -19.92 -40.11 23.17
C GLN A 249 -18.58 -39.54 22.71
N ALA A 250 -17.44 -40.07 23.16
CA ALA A 250 -16.12 -39.74 22.66
C ALA A 250 -15.95 -40.15 21.20
N MET A 251 -16.45 -41.32 20.78
CA MET A 251 -16.49 -41.70 19.35
C MET A 251 -17.46 -40.85 18.52
N LEU A 252 -18.61 -40.45 19.08
CA LEU A 252 -19.57 -39.56 18.40
C LEU A 252 -19.03 -38.14 18.29
N ASP A 253 -18.38 -37.66 19.34
CA ASP A 253 -17.63 -36.42 19.36
C ASP A 253 -16.45 -36.48 18.39
N ASP A 254 -15.69 -37.57 18.31
CA ASP A 254 -14.59 -37.73 17.33
C ASP A 254 -15.13 -37.77 15.88
N LEU A 255 -16.35 -38.29 15.70
CA LEU A 255 -17.05 -38.30 14.42
C LEU A 255 -17.67 -36.93 14.07
N MET A 256 -18.15 -36.16 15.06
CA MET A 256 -18.70 -34.80 14.87
C MET A 256 -17.61 -33.71 14.84
N ASN A 257 -16.52 -33.88 15.59
CA ASN A 257 -15.28 -33.09 15.57
C ASN A 257 -14.28 -33.55 14.50
N SER A 258 -14.73 -34.33 13.51
CA SER A 258 -13.98 -34.58 12.27
C SER A 258 -13.64 -33.29 11.48
N SER A 259 -14.13 -32.15 11.96
CA SER A 259 -13.84 -30.78 11.49
C SER A 259 -12.78 -30.05 12.33
N SER A 260 -12.34 -30.60 13.47
CA SER A 260 -11.30 -29.97 14.30
C SER A 260 -9.93 -30.13 13.65
N TYR A 261 -9.37 -29.02 13.16
CA TYR A 261 -8.05 -29.01 12.54
C TYR A 261 -6.92 -29.40 13.50
N ILE A 262 -7.05 -29.16 14.82
CA ILE A 262 -6.06 -29.55 15.83
C ILE A 262 -6.53 -30.82 16.57
N PRO A 263 -5.71 -31.90 16.63
CA PRO A 263 -6.04 -33.10 17.41
C PRO A 263 -6.30 -32.79 18.89
N ARG A 264 -7.25 -33.50 19.52
CA ARG A 264 -7.61 -33.31 20.94
C ARG A 264 -6.44 -33.51 21.90
N ASP A 265 -5.60 -34.50 21.64
CA ASP A 265 -4.43 -34.80 22.47
C ASP A 265 -3.31 -33.76 22.34
N ASP A 266 -3.38 -32.89 21.32
CA ASP A 266 -2.42 -31.84 20.97
C ASP A 266 -0.95 -32.20 21.31
N PRO A 267 -0.43 -33.33 20.79
CA PRO A 267 0.86 -33.87 21.20
C PRO A 267 2.01 -32.88 20.95
N ASP A 268 1.85 -32.07 19.91
CA ASP A 268 2.80 -31.06 19.47
C ASP A 268 2.53 -29.68 20.08
N LYS A 269 1.54 -29.53 20.97
CA LYS A 269 1.18 -28.27 21.65
C LYS A 269 0.93 -27.10 20.69
N ILE A 270 0.19 -27.35 19.63
CA ILE A 270 -0.17 -26.37 18.61
C ILE A 270 -1.11 -25.30 19.20
N ARG A 271 -2.01 -25.65 20.14
CA ARG A 271 -2.89 -24.67 20.80
C ARG A 271 -2.10 -23.65 21.61
N GLU A 272 -1.12 -24.11 22.39
CA GLU A 272 -0.22 -23.26 23.19
C GLU A 272 0.59 -22.32 22.28
N ARG A 273 1.09 -22.83 21.15
CA ARG A 273 1.80 -22.03 20.14
C ARG A 273 0.91 -21.01 19.44
N LEU A 274 -0.31 -21.38 19.10
CA LEU A 274 -1.28 -20.49 18.48
C LEU A 274 -1.61 -19.34 19.43
N GLU A 275 -1.85 -19.63 20.71
CA GLU A 275 -2.13 -18.60 21.70
C GLU A 275 -0.94 -17.63 21.87
N SER A 276 0.29 -18.16 22.00
CA SER A 276 1.50 -17.33 22.04
C SER A 276 1.63 -16.48 20.77
N CYS A 277 1.41 -17.07 19.58
CA CYS A 277 1.44 -16.37 18.30
C CYS A 277 0.43 -15.22 18.26
N LEU A 278 -0.83 -15.44 18.66
CA LEU A 278 -1.89 -14.43 18.69
C LEU A 278 -1.56 -13.28 19.66
N ARG A 279 -1.05 -13.59 20.86
CA ARG A 279 -0.58 -12.58 21.82
C ARG A 279 0.52 -11.72 21.21
N ARG A 280 1.48 -12.34 20.52
CA ARG A 280 2.58 -11.60 19.89
C ARG A 280 2.13 -10.83 18.64
N LEU A 281 1.22 -11.35 17.82
CA LEU A 281 0.59 -10.66 16.68
C LEU A 281 -0.14 -9.39 17.13
N ARG A 282 -0.82 -9.44 18.28
CA ARG A 282 -1.42 -8.26 18.91
C ARG A 282 -0.37 -7.22 19.26
N LEU A 283 0.78 -7.63 19.81
CA LEU A 283 1.90 -6.71 20.07
C LEU A 283 2.43 -6.09 18.77
N VAL A 284 2.57 -6.87 17.69
CA VAL A 284 3.01 -6.36 16.38
C VAL A 284 2.03 -5.32 15.84
N THR A 285 0.72 -5.57 15.93
CA THR A 285 -0.33 -4.60 15.55
C THR A 285 -0.17 -3.29 16.32
N LEU A 286 0.15 -3.35 17.62
CA LEU A 286 0.45 -2.18 18.44
C LEU A 286 1.74 -1.46 18.00
N LEU A 287 2.78 -2.19 17.58
CA LEU A 287 4.01 -1.61 17.03
C LEU A 287 3.73 -0.77 15.78
N TYR A 288 2.95 -1.28 14.83
CA TYR A 288 2.55 -0.51 13.65
C TYR A 288 1.79 0.76 14.02
N GLN A 289 0.77 0.63 14.89
CA GLN A 289 -0.02 1.77 15.34
C GLN A 289 0.85 2.83 16.03
N ALA A 290 1.78 2.40 16.89
CA ALA A 290 2.65 3.29 17.63
C ALA A 290 3.68 3.95 16.68
N THR A 291 4.21 3.20 15.70
CA THR A 291 5.07 3.71 14.63
C THR A 291 4.37 4.80 13.82
N ALA A 292 3.15 4.53 13.36
CA ALA A 292 2.36 5.50 12.61
C ALA A 292 2.09 6.76 13.45
N LYS A 293 1.60 6.61 14.68
CA LYS A 293 1.14 7.72 15.52
C LYS A 293 2.26 8.56 16.14
N ARG A 294 3.38 7.94 16.55
CA ARG A 294 4.41 8.57 17.39
C ARG A 294 5.76 8.74 16.68
N ARG A 295 5.94 8.14 15.50
CA ARG A 295 7.16 8.27 14.69
C ARG A 295 6.85 8.93 13.36
N PHE A 296 6.01 8.33 12.53
CA PHE A 296 5.77 8.86 11.18
C PHE A 296 4.99 10.19 11.17
N LYS A 297 4.01 10.38 12.07
CA LYS A 297 3.32 11.68 12.22
C LYS A 297 4.23 12.81 12.72
N ASN A 298 5.31 12.48 13.43
CA ASN A 298 6.27 13.43 13.97
C ASN A 298 7.44 13.71 13.01
N LEU A 299 7.40 13.16 11.79
CA LEU A 299 8.38 13.50 10.77
C LEU A 299 8.23 14.98 10.38
N PRO A 300 9.34 15.66 10.07
CA PRO A 300 9.29 17.01 9.51
C PRO A 300 8.35 17.06 8.31
N GLN A 301 7.52 18.10 8.24
CA GLN A 301 6.58 18.29 7.13
C GLN A 301 7.31 18.62 5.81
N ALA A 302 8.47 19.29 5.93
CA ALA A 302 9.42 19.46 4.84
C ALA A 302 10.26 18.20 4.67
N ALA A 303 10.74 17.96 3.44
CA ALA A 303 11.66 16.86 3.20
C ALA A 303 12.92 17.02 4.08
N PRO A 304 13.49 15.92 4.60
CA PRO A 304 14.75 15.98 5.31
C PRO A 304 15.83 16.74 4.52
N ALA A 305 16.71 17.42 5.24
CA ALA A 305 17.86 18.07 4.63
C ALA A 305 18.69 17.06 3.83
N GLU A 306 19.30 17.52 2.75
CA GLU A 306 20.18 16.67 1.96
C GLU A 306 21.33 16.13 2.82
N GLY A 307 21.59 14.82 2.73
CA GLY A 307 22.57 14.14 3.59
C GLY A 307 22.04 13.74 4.98
N SER A 308 20.75 13.93 5.27
CA SER A 308 20.12 13.36 6.47
C SER A 308 20.13 11.83 6.43
N GLU A 309 20.36 11.20 7.57
CA GLU A 309 20.23 9.73 7.72
C GLU A 309 18.77 9.29 7.88
N ILE A 310 17.82 10.23 8.01
CA ILE A 310 16.39 9.94 8.19
C ILE A 310 15.82 9.10 7.01
N PRO A 311 16.02 9.48 5.73
CA PRO A 311 15.49 8.69 4.61
C PRO A 311 16.03 7.26 4.55
N LYS A 312 17.32 7.05 4.82
CA LYS A 312 17.92 5.70 4.84
C LYS A 312 17.31 4.84 5.94
N ARG A 313 17.25 5.39 7.16
CA ARG A 313 16.62 4.73 8.31
C ARG A 313 15.16 4.37 8.02
N LEU A 314 14.41 5.27 7.37
CA LEU A 314 13.02 5.04 6.98
C LEU A 314 12.89 3.97 5.90
N ASP A 315 13.79 3.91 4.93
CA ASP A 315 13.80 2.84 3.93
C ASP A 315 14.05 1.47 4.59
N GLU A 316 15.00 1.37 5.51
CA GLU A 316 15.25 0.15 6.28
C GLU A 316 14.02 -0.29 7.08
N ILE A 317 13.37 0.65 7.78
CA ILE A 317 12.12 0.39 8.50
C ILE A 317 11.04 -0.11 7.53
N MET A 318 10.85 0.56 6.40
CA MET A 318 9.80 0.20 5.44
C MET A 318 10.05 -1.16 4.77
N VAL A 319 11.30 -1.57 4.58
CA VAL A 319 11.64 -2.91 4.09
C VAL A 319 11.20 -3.97 5.12
N LEU A 320 11.54 -3.77 6.39
CA LEU A 320 11.16 -4.71 7.45
C LEU A 320 9.63 -4.74 7.67
N LEU A 321 8.98 -3.59 7.71
CA LEU A 321 7.52 -3.51 7.84
C LEU A 321 6.81 -4.24 6.69
N LYS A 322 7.26 -4.11 5.44
CA LYS A 322 6.61 -4.82 4.32
C LYS A 322 6.78 -6.34 4.40
N LYS A 323 7.86 -6.81 5.00
CA LYS A 323 8.21 -8.23 5.09
C LYS A 323 7.44 -8.98 6.18
N ILE A 324 7.04 -8.28 7.23
CA ILE A 324 6.33 -8.87 8.37
C ILE A 324 4.99 -9.53 7.95
N PRO A 325 4.07 -8.88 7.20
CA PRO A 325 2.83 -9.52 6.75
C PRO A 325 3.06 -10.74 5.85
N GLU A 326 4.04 -10.69 4.95
CA GLU A 326 4.38 -11.83 4.08
C GLU A 326 4.83 -13.05 4.90
N ARG A 327 5.62 -12.84 5.95
CA ARG A 327 6.04 -13.89 6.87
C ARG A 327 4.88 -14.42 7.71
N PHE A 328 3.94 -13.57 8.10
CA PHE A 328 2.74 -14.04 8.81
C PHE A 328 1.84 -14.89 7.93
N GLY A 329 1.72 -14.60 6.63
CA GLY A 329 1.05 -15.50 5.70
C GLY A 329 1.74 -16.88 5.61
N SER A 330 3.07 -16.91 5.68
CA SER A 330 3.82 -18.18 5.75
C SER A 330 3.62 -18.90 7.08
N LEU A 331 3.56 -18.15 8.19
CA LEU A 331 3.30 -18.70 9.52
C LEU A 331 1.91 -19.31 9.62
N ALA A 332 0.90 -18.66 9.03
CA ALA A 332 -0.46 -19.19 8.98
C ALA A 332 -0.51 -20.53 8.23
N LEU A 333 0.21 -20.65 7.12
CA LEU A 333 0.34 -21.93 6.41
C LEU A 333 0.96 -23.03 7.28
N ALA A 334 2.00 -22.72 8.06
CA ALA A 334 2.62 -23.68 8.97
C ALA A 334 1.65 -24.15 10.08
N PHE A 335 0.77 -23.25 10.56
CA PHE A 335 -0.32 -23.62 11.47
C PHE A 335 -1.33 -24.56 10.79
N TYR A 336 -1.74 -24.27 9.55
CA TYR A 336 -2.67 -25.13 8.80
C TYR A 336 -2.09 -26.51 8.50
N GLU A 337 -0.77 -26.59 8.31
CA GLU A 337 -0.04 -27.85 8.09
C GLU A 337 0.30 -28.59 9.40
N LEU A 338 0.03 -27.98 10.56
CA LEU A 338 0.36 -28.50 11.90
C LEU A 338 1.86 -28.84 12.04
N ASP A 339 2.75 -28.04 11.47
CA ASP A 339 4.20 -28.26 11.52
C ASP A 339 4.83 -27.46 12.69
N PRO A 340 5.09 -28.09 13.86
CA PRO A 340 5.60 -27.39 15.03
C PRO A 340 7.00 -26.78 14.82
N GLU A 341 7.86 -27.44 14.03
CA GLU A 341 9.22 -26.96 13.79
C GLU A 341 9.20 -25.70 12.91
N GLU A 342 8.37 -25.71 11.87
CA GLU A 342 8.24 -24.55 10.98
C GLU A 342 7.47 -23.40 11.66
N ILE A 343 6.47 -23.69 12.49
CA ILE A 343 5.79 -22.69 13.34
C ILE A 343 6.81 -21.98 14.23
N ASP A 344 7.62 -22.71 15.00
CA ASP A 344 8.60 -22.13 15.92
C ASP A 344 9.64 -21.28 15.17
N LYS A 345 10.15 -21.78 14.04
CA LYS A 345 11.09 -21.08 13.17
C LYS A 345 10.52 -19.80 12.56
N LEU A 346 9.28 -19.83 12.07
CA LEU A 346 8.63 -18.67 11.44
C LEU A 346 8.21 -17.63 12.48
N MET A 347 7.76 -18.07 13.67
CA MET A 347 7.53 -17.18 14.80
C MET A 347 8.82 -16.39 15.11
N ASP A 348 9.94 -17.06 15.37
CA ASP A 348 11.20 -16.40 15.70
C ASP A 348 11.63 -15.38 14.63
N GLN A 349 11.46 -15.73 13.35
CA GLN A 349 11.75 -14.82 12.24
C GLN A 349 10.84 -13.59 12.21
N CYS A 350 9.53 -13.76 12.37
CA CYS A 350 8.57 -12.64 12.43
C CYS A 350 8.95 -11.68 13.56
N PHE A 351 9.27 -12.20 14.75
CA PHE A 351 9.59 -11.38 15.90
C PHE A 351 10.95 -10.72 15.80
N PHE A 352 11.94 -11.39 15.21
CA PHE A 352 13.25 -10.78 14.92
C PHE A 352 13.11 -9.53 14.04
N ASP A 353 12.29 -9.58 12.98
CA ASP A 353 12.06 -8.42 12.13
C ASP A 353 11.33 -7.30 12.91
N CYS A 354 10.41 -7.64 13.82
CA CYS A 354 9.76 -6.68 14.71
C CYS A 354 10.74 -6.02 15.71
N PHE A 355 11.69 -6.78 16.26
CA PHE A 355 12.77 -6.24 17.09
C PHE A 355 13.65 -5.28 16.29
N ALA A 356 14.04 -5.65 15.08
CA ALA A 356 14.83 -4.80 14.20
C ALA A 356 14.12 -3.48 13.89
N VAL A 357 12.81 -3.52 13.60
CA VAL A 357 11.98 -2.32 13.44
C VAL A 357 11.98 -1.47 14.71
N ALA A 358 11.76 -2.09 15.88
CA ALA A 358 11.71 -1.39 17.15
C ALA A 358 13.04 -0.71 17.49
N GLU A 359 14.17 -1.38 17.28
CA GLU A 359 15.52 -0.82 17.40
C GLU A 359 15.71 0.38 16.45
N LEU A 360 15.31 0.23 15.20
CA LEU A 360 15.32 1.32 14.22
C LEU A 360 14.34 2.42 14.55
N LEU A 361 13.43 2.31 15.52
CA LEU A 361 12.50 3.36 15.91
C LEU A 361 12.76 3.92 17.31
N ILE A 362 13.70 3.35 18.07
CA ILE A 362 13.91 3.71 19.47
C ILE A 362 14.18 5.21 19.64
N LYS A 363 15.11 5.77 18.88
CA LYS A 363 15.43 7.20 18.91
C LYS A 363 14.42 8.01 18.06
N PRO A 364 13.91 9.15 18.51
CA PRO A 364 13.16 10.04 17.64
C PRO A 364 14.06 10.67 16.57
N TRP A 365 13.47 11.49 15.70
CA TRP A 365 14.16 12.06 14.54
C TRP A 365 15.08 13.24 14.90
N ASP A 366 14.85 13.88 16.04
CA ASP A 366 15.62 14.99 16.61
C ASP A 366 16.70 14.54 17.63
N GLY A 367 16.63 13.30 18.10
CA GLY A 367 17.74 12.57 18.72
C GLY A 367 17.69 12.40 20.24
N GLU A 368 16.88 13.16 20.98
CA GLU A 368 16.74 12.98 22.44
C GLU A 368 15.68 11.94 22.79
N LYS A 369 15.88 11.16 23.86
CA LYS A 369 14.91 10.11 24.23
C LYS A 369 13.55 10.72 24.60
N ASP A 370 12.49 10.11 24.09
CA ASP A 370 11.11 10.48 24.37
C ASP A 370 10.34 9.31 25.03
N GLU A 371 9.08 9.55 25.41
CA GLU A 371 8.20 8.52 26.00
C GLU A 371 8.04 7.27 25.12
N PHE A 372 8.13 7.42 23.79
CA PHE A 372 8.10 6.27 22.88
C PHE A 372 9.37 5.44 22.96
N SER A 373 10.52 6.07 23.20
CA SER A 373 11.80 5.36 23.40
C SER A 373 11.70 4.39 24.58
N GLU A 374 11.06 4.80 25.67
CA GLU A 374 10.80 3.92 26.83
C GLU A 374 9.75 2.85 26.53
N TRP A 375 8.71 3.21 25.78
CA TRP A 375 7.69 2.26 25.34
C TRP A 375 8.29 1.15 24.46
N VAL A 376 9.23 1.48 23.57
CA VAL A 376 9.95 0.49 22.74
C VAL A 376 10.70 -0.52 23.61
N VAL A 377 11.39 -0.07 24.66
CA VAL A 377 12.10 -0.97 25.59
C VAL A 377 11.13 -1.92 26.29
N LYS A 378 9.96 -1.41 26.73
CA LYS A 378 8.90 -2.24 27.33
C LYS A 378 8.34 -3.23 26.33
N PHE A 379 8.02 -2.78 25.10
CA PHE A 379 7.56 -3.63 24.01
C PHE A 379 8.55 -4.77 23.75
N GLN A 380 9.85 -4.46 23.64
CA GLN A 380 10.89 -5.46 23.44
C GLN A 380 10.98 -6.46 24.60
N ALA A 381 10.80 -6.02 25.83
CA ALA A 381 10.78 -6.91 26.98
C ALA A 381 9.57 -7.86 26.95
N GLU A 382 8.39 -7.36 26.58
CA GLU A 382 7.17 -8.18 26.49
C GLU A 382 7.22 -9.17 25.33
N VAL A 383 7.74 -8.76 24.15
CA VAL A 383 7.91 -9.68 23.01
C VAL A 383 8.93 -10.79 23.29
N LYS A 384 9.89 -10.59 24.19
CA LYS A 384 10.82 -11.66 24.62
C LYS A 384 10.20 -12.64 25.63
N LYS A 385 9.14 -12.24 26.31
CA LYS A 385 8.47 -13.05 27.35
C LYS A 385 7.31 -13.85 26.80
N ALA A 386 6.53 -13.24 25.90
CA ALA A 386 5.51 -13.91 25.11
C ALA A 386 6.17 -14.95 24.21
#